data_AF-A0A3C1DXB2-F1
#
_entry.id   AF-A0A3C1DXB2-F1
#
_cell.length_a   1.000
_cell.length_b   1.000
_cell.length_c   1.000
_cell.angle_alpha   90.00
_cell.angle_beta   90.00
_cell.angle_gamma   90.00
#
_symmetry.space_group_name_H-M   'P 1'
#
loop_
_entity.id
_entity.type
_entity.pdbx_description
1 polymer ?
#
loop_
_entity_poly.entity_id
_entity_poly.type
_entity_poly.pdbx_seq_one_letter_code
_entity_poly.pdbx_strand_id
1 'polypeptide(L)' 'RYDQMEGARFRHTAQFFRWRPDRDPRSCTFDQLERPIAYDLGEVLV' A
#
# COMPACT_ATOMS: atom_id res chain seq x y z
N ARG A 1 -1.67 5.46 9.04
CA ARG A 1 -2.53 4.32 8.65
C ARG A 1 -3.11 4.61 7.27
N TYR A 2 -3.14 3.63 6.38
CA TYR A 2 -3.75 3.74 5.05
C TYR A 2 -4.68 2.54 4.82
N ASP A 3 -5.54 2.64 3.82
CA ASP A 3 -6.49 1.57 3.43
C ASP A 3 -5.83 0.67 2.36
N GLN A 4 -5.82 1.13 1.10
CA GLN A 4 -5.22 0.40 -0.01
C GLN A 4 -4.64 1.34 -1.08
N MET A 5 -3.86 0.78 -2.00
CA MET A 5 -3.31 1.51 -3.16
C MET A 5 -4.31 1.52 -4.32
N GLU A 6 -4.31 2.59 -5.09
CA GLU A 6 -5.01 2.74 -6.37
C GLU A 6 -4.01 3.23 -7.43
N GLY A 7 -3.34 2.30 -8.10
CA GLY A 7 -2.15 2.62 -8.90
C GLY A 7 -1.00 3.12 -8.01
N ALA A 8 -0.47 4.31 -8.30
CA ALA A 8 0.64 4.92 -7.57
C ALA A 8 0.21 5.87 -6.42
N ARG A 9 -1.06 5.86 -6.03
CA ARG A 9 -1.61 6.71 -4.94
C ARG A 9 -2.35 5.88 -3.89
N PHE A 10 -2.50 6.44 -2.68
CA PHE A 10 -3.40 5.87 -1.68
C PHE A 10 -4.86 6.12 -2.08
N ARG A 11 -5.70 5.11 -1.92
CA ARG A 11 -7.15 5.27 -1.92
C ARG A 11 -7.58 5.88 -0.60
N HIS A 12 -8.36 6.96 -0.69
CA HIS A 12 -8.72 7.82 0.44
C HIS A 12 -7.51 8.49 1.12
N THR A 13 -7.78 9.51 1.93
CA THR A 13 -6.72 10.25 2.63
C THR A 13 -6.04 9.36 3.66
N ALA A 14 -4.73 9.15 3.50
CA ALA A 14 -3.93 8.47 4.50
C ALA A 14 -3.76 9.34 5.76
N GLN A 15 -3.70 8.70 6.92
CA GLN A 15 -3.53 9.39 8.19
C GLN A 15 -2.06 9.37 8.63
N PHE A 16 -1.56 10.54 9.01
CA PHE A 16 -0.28 10.65 9.70
C PHE A 16 -0.32 9.85 11.01
N PHE A 17 0.68 9.02 11.25
CA PHE A 17 0.75 8.17 12.44
C PHE A 17 1.86 8.65 13.39
N ARG A 18 3.09 8.74 12.89
CA ARG A 18 4.25 9.24 13.64
C ARG A 18 5.40 9.59 12.71
N TRP A 19 6.35 10.36 13.24
CA TRP A 19 7.66 10.56 12.63
C TRP A 19 8.54 9.30 12.73
N ARG A 20 9.42 9.10 11.74
CA ARG A 20 10.39 8.00 11.64
C ARG A 20 11.83 8.53 11.56
N PRO A 21 12.38 9.16 12.61
CA PRO A 21 13.77 9.62 12.60
C PRO A 21 14.78 8.46 12.55
N ASP A 22 14.32 7.26 12.88
CA ASP A 22 15.09 6.01 12.90
C ASP A 22 15.36 5.40 11.51
N ARG A 23 14.86 6.02 10.43
CA ARG A 23 14.91 5.44 9.09
C ARG A 23 15.38 6.46 8.05
N ASP A 24 16.26 6.02 7.14
CA ASP A 24 16.69 6.84 5.99
C ASP A 24 15.51 7.07 5.02
N PRO A 25 15.24 8.32 4.59
CA PRO A 25 14.10 8.61 3.72
C PRO A 25 14.09 7.85 2.40
N ARG A 26 15.26 7.56 1.82
CA ARG A 26 15.36 6.86 0.52
C ARG A 26 15.08 5.36 0.64
N SER A 27 15.09 4.82 1.85
CA SER A 27 14.70 3.43 2.12
C SER A 27 13.17 3.21 2.13
N CYS A 28 12.36 4.28 2.07
CA CYS A 28 10.91 4.20 1.98
C CYS A 28 10.50 3.98 0.52
N THR A 29 10.12 2.75 0.15
CA THR A 29 9.78 2.37 -1.23
C THR A 29 8.42 1.66 -1.30
N PHE A 30 7.87 1.57 -2.51
CA PHE A 30 6.59 0.88 -2.76
C PHE A 30 6.64 -0.62 -2.45
N ASP A 31 7.82 -1.24 -2.42
CA ASP A 31 8.00 -2.67 -2.11
C ASP A 31 7.60 -3.04 -0.68
N GLN A 32 7.44 -2.03 0.18
CA GLN A 32 7.02 -2.17 1.57
C GLN A 32 5.50 -2.20 1.73
N LEU A 33 4.75 -1.89 0.67
CA LEU A 33 3.30 -1.90 0.69
C LEU A 33 2.78 -3.29 0.39
N GLU A 34 1.74 -3.69 1.11
CA GLU A 34 1.03 -4.93 0.86
C GLU A 34 0.35 -4.85 -0.52
N ARG A 35 0.73 -5.76 -1.42
CA ARG A 35 0.12 -5.89 -2.75
C ARG A 35 -0.94 -6.98 -2.67
N PRO A 36 -2.18 -6.71 -3.11
CA PRO A 36 -3.18 -7.77 -3.25
C PRO A 36 -2.62 -8.87 -4.14
N ILE A 37 -2.78 -10.13 -3.73
CA ILE A 37 -2.46 -11.26 -4.57
C ILE A 37 -3.38 -11.17 -5.78
N ALA A 38 -2.82 -11.07 -6.99
CA ALA A 38 -3.62 -11.16 -8.20
C ALA A 38 -4.22 -12.57 -8.26
N TYR A 39 -5.54 -12.68 -8.17
CA TYR A 39 -6.26 -13.93 -8.40
C TYR A 39 -7.06 -13.81 -9.70
N ASP A 40 -7.26 -14.94 -10.36
CA ASP A 40 -8.10 -15.00 -11.55
C ASP A 40 -9.56 -14.74 -11.13
N LEU A 41 -10.14 -13.65 -11.62
CA LEU A 41 -11.54 -13.30 -11.34
C LEU A 41 -12.49 -14.35 -11.95
N GLY A 42 -12.10 -15.04 -13.02
CA GLY A 42 -12.89 -16.09 -13.64
C GLY A 42 -13.10 -17.31 -12.74
N GLU A 43 -12.14 -17.61 -11.86
CA GLU A 43 -12.24 -18.70 -10.87
C GLU A 43 -13.20 -18.37 -9.71
N VAL A 44 -13.57 -17.10 -9.53
CA VAL A 44 -14.40 -16.64 -8.40
C VAL A 44 -15.87 -16.43 -8.80
N LEU A 45 -16.15 -16.19 -10.08
CA LEU A 45 -17.47 -15.77 -10.59
C LEU A 45 -18.35 -16.93 -11.08
N VAL A 46 -18.34 -18.08 -10.39
CA VAL A 46 -19.12 -19.29 -10.76
C VAL A 46 -20.61 -19.01 -10.95
#